data_AF-A0A7J7TDX6-F1
#
_entry.id   AF-A0A7J7TDX6-F1
#
_cell.length_a   1.000
_cell.length_b   1.000
_cell.length_c   1.000
_cell.angle_alpha   90.00
_cell.angle_beta   90.00
_cell.angle_gamma   90.00
#
_symmetry.space_group_name_H-M   'P 1'
#
loop_
_entity.id
_entity.type
_entity.pdbx_description
1 polymer ?
#
loop_
_entity_poly.entity_id
_entity_poly.type
_entity_poly.pdbx_seq_one_letter_code
_entity_poly.pdbx_strand_id
1 'polypeptide(L)'
;MSQPEGRGRRPGTPGPPVRSIRPFKSSEQYLEAMKEDLAEWLRDLYGLDIDAANFLQVLETGAVLCQHANAITAAALAFLAEAPARAQRIPIPQAGVSCNGAAHPGTFQARDNVSNFIQWCRKEMGIQEVLMFETEDLVLRKNVKNVVLCLLELGHRAWRFGVAAPTLVQLEEEIEQELRQELALPLPQPGPDGSEPREPLHVPCSVLHGQGV
;
A
#
# COMPACT_ATOMS: atom_id res chain seq x y z
N MET A 1 37.34 -41.98 36.85
CA MET A 1 36.86 -42.95 35.85
C MET A 1 35.39 -43.20 36.21
N SER A 2 34.33 -42.89 35.47
CA SER A 2 34.11 -42.33 34.14
C SER A 2 32.66 -41.78 34.08
N GLN A 3 32.39 -41.00 33.04
CA GLN A 3 31.33 -40.02 32.76
C GLN A 3 29.85 -40.50 32.78
N PRO A 4 28.86 -39.57 32.83
CA PRO A 4 27.48 -39.82 32.40
C PRO A 4 27.29 -39.53 30.89
N GLU A 5 26.42 -40.31 30.25
CA GLU A 5 26.13 -40.26 28.83
C GLU A 5 25.40 -38.98 28.39
N GLY A 6 25.93 -38.35 27.34
CA GLY A 6 25.38 -37.14 26.74
C GLY A 6 24.13 -37.40 25.91
N ARG A 7 23.04 -36.69 26.22
CA ARG A 7 21.87 -36.58 25.33
C ARG A 7 22.24 -35.72 24.12
N GLY A 8 22.34 -36.37 22.96
CA GLY A 8 22.57 -35.73 21.68
C GLY A 8 21.50 -34.68 21.33
N ARG A 9 21.97 -33.46 21.10
CA ARG A 9 21.19 -32.34 20.56
C ARG A 9 20.87 -32.63 19.09
N ARG A 10 19.58 -32.71 18.74
CA ARG A 10 19.15 -32.83 17.33
C ARG A 10 19.63 -31.61 16.53
N PRO A 11 20.19 -31.78 15.32
CA PRO A 11 20.47 -30.65 14.43
C PRO A 11 19.15 -30.04 13.98
N GLY A 12 18.96 -28.74 14.22
CA GLY A 12 17.86 -27.98 13.63
C GLY A 12 17.99 -27.99 12.12
N THR A 13 16.90 -28.30 11.43
CA THR A 13 16.79 -28.18 9.97
C THR A 13 17.04 -26.73 9.57
N PRO A 14 17.93 -26.45 8.60
CA PRO A 14 18.08 -25.11 8.04
C PRO A 14 16.73 -24.67 7.48
N GLY A 15 16.23 -23.53 7.94
CA GLY A 15 15.08 -22.89 7.32
C GLY A 15 15.36 -22.61 5.84
N PRO A 16 14.32 -22.48 5.00
CA PRO A 16 14.49 -22.19 3.59
C PRO A 16 15.35 -20.92 3.42
N PRO A 17 16.25 -20.89 2.42
CA PRO A 17 17.13 -19.75 2.22
C PRO A 17 16.28 -18.52 1.92
N VAL A 18 16.42 -17.49 2.76
CA VAL A 18 15.89 -16.16 2.49
C VAL A 18 16.55 -15.69 1.22
N ARG A 19 15.81 -15.74 0.10
CA ARG A 19 16.30 -15.20 -1.17
C ARG A 19 16.41 -13.69 -1.00
N SER A 20 17.64 -13.20 -0.96
CA SER A 20 17.93 -11.77 -1.06
C SER A 20 17.17 -11.19 -2.25
N ILE A 21 16.33 -10.20 -1.97
CA ILE A 21 15.56 -9.47 -2.98
C ILE A 21 16.58 -8.71 -3.83
N ARG A 22 16.59 -8.99 -5.13
CA ARG A 22 17.44 -8.26 -6.07
C ARG A 22 16.82 -6.88 -6.31
N PRO A 23 17.58 -5.77 -6.12
CA PRO A 23 17.08 -4.45 -6.41
C PRO A 23 16.64 -4.33 -7.88
N PHE A 24 15.56 -3.59 -8.12
CA PHE A 24 15.14 -3.25 -9.49
C PHE A 24 16.22 -2.46 -10.21
N LYS A 25 16.37 -2.73 -11.52
CA LYS A 25 17.43 -2.11 -12.32
C LYS A 25 17.04 -0.73 -12.85
N SER A 26 15.74 -0.41 -12.87
CA SER A 26 15.23 0.87 -13.33
C SER A 26 13.91 1.24 -12.64
N SER A 27 13.57 2.53 -12.66
CA SER A 27 12.27 3.02 -12.17
C SER A 27 11.09 2.47 -12.99
N GLU A 28 11.31 2.10 -14.25
CA GLU A 28 10.29 1.52 -15.14
C GLU A 28 9.91 0.11 -14.70
N GLN A 29 10.90 -0.73 -14.33
CA GLN A 29 10.63 -2.07 -13.80
C GLN A 29 9.82 -2.02 -12.49
N TYR A 30 10.13 -1.03 -11.63
CA TYR A 30 9.38 -0.81 -10.41
C TYR A 30 7.92 -0.43 -10.71
N LEU A 31 7.72 0.51 -11.63
CA LEU A 31 6.38 0.93 -12.04
C LEU A 31 5.57 -0.23 -12.64
N GLU A 32 6.22 -1.10 -13.43
CA GLU A 32 5.55 -2.26 -14.01
C GLU A 32 5.12 -3.27 -12.95
N ALA A 33 5.97 -3.54 -11.95
CA ALA A 33 5.61 -4.41 -10.83
C ALA A 33 4.44 -3.84 -10.01
N MET A 34 4.40 -2.53 -9.78
CA MET A 34 3.28 -1.88 -9.10
C MET A 34 1.99 -1.94 -9.92
N LYS A 35 2.07 -1.81 -11.26
CA LYS A 35 0.93 -1.99 -12.15
C LYS A 35 0.41 -3.42 -12.12
N GLU A 36 1.31 -4.40 -12.10
CA GLU A 36 0.96 -5.82 -12.01
C GLU A 36 0.20 -6.13 -10.71
N ASP A 37 0.70 -5.64 -9.57
CA ASP A 37 0.04 -5.78 -8.26
C ASP A 37 -1.35 -5.10 -8.25
N LEU A 38 -1.46 -3.87 -8.75
CA LEU A 38 -2.76 -3.18 -8.85
C LEU A 38 -3.72 -3.87 -9.83
N ALA A 39 -3.22 -4.40 -10.93
CA ALA A 39 -4.03 -5.15 -11.90
C ALA A 39 -4.57 -6.44 -11.26
N GLU A 40 -3.72 -7.20 -10.57
CA GLU A 40 -4.13 -8.39 -9.82
C GLU A 40 -5.18 -8.07 -8.77
N TRP A 41 -4.97 -7.02 -7.99
CA TRP A 41 -5.92 -6.57 -7.00
C TRP A 41 -7.30 -6.22 -7.59
N LEU A 42 -7.35 -5.44 -8.67
CA LEU A 42 -8.61 -5.08 -9.32
C LEU A 42 -9.27 -6.26 -10.04
N ARG A 43 -8.48 -7.17 -10.59
CA ARG A 43 -8.96 -8.43 -11.18
C ARG A 43 -9.67 -9.27 -10.14
N ASP A 44 -9.07 -9.46 -8.97
CA ASP A 44 -9.63 -10.30 -7.91
C ASP A 44 -10.91 -9.69 -7.31
N LEU A 45 -10.96 -8.36 -7.18
CA LEU A 45 -12.15 -7.67 -6.66
C LEU A 45 -13.34 -7.67 -7.62
N TYR A 46 -13.10 -7.56 -8.94
CA TYR A 46 -14.15 -7.27 -9.91
C TYR A 46 -14.27 -8.28 -11.06
N GLY A 47 -13.42 -9.30 -11.10
CA GLY A 47 -13.41 -10.31 -12.17
C GLY A 47 -13.02 -9.73 -13.53
N LEU A 48 -12.13 -8.74 -13.55
CA LEU A 48 -11.72 -8.04 -14.78
C LEU A 48 -10.61 -8.80 -15.52
N ASP A 49 -10.63 -8.73 -16.85
CA ASP A 49 -9.50 -9.12 -17.69
C ASP A 49 -8.48 -7.98 -17.75
N ILE A 50 -7.74 -7.79 -16.64
CA ILE A 50 -6.76 -6.73 -16.47
C ILE A 50 -5.39 -7.32 -16.09
N ASP A 51 -4.35 -6.80 -16.72
CA ASP A 51 -2.95 -7.09 -16.45
C ASP A 51 -2.11 -5.80 -16.53
N ALA A 52 -0.80 -5.90 -16.33
CA ALA A 52 0.07 -4.73 -16.38
C ALA A 52 0.12 -4.08 -17.78
N ALA A 53 -0.05 -4.85 -18.86
CA ALA A 53 0.02 -4.35 -20.24
C ALA A 53 -1.24 -3.56 -20.64
N ASN A 54 -2.43 -4.01 -20.21
CA ASN A 54 -3.71 -3.36 -20.53
C ASN A 54 -4.24 -2.46 -19.38
N PHE A 55 -3.52 -2.35 -18.27
CA PHE A 55 -3.93 -1.65 -17.04
C PHE A 55 -4.62 -0.29 -17.29
N LEU A 56 -3.95 0.60 -18.03
CA LEU A 56 -4.48 1.94 -18.31
C LEU A 56 -5.68 1.90 -19.25
N GLN A 57 -5.70 0.97 -20.21
CA GLN A 57 -6.80 0.81 -21.16
C GLN A 57 -8.09 0.39 -20.46
N VAL A 58 -8.01 -0.54 -19.51
CA VAL A 58 -9.18 -0.98 -18.72
C VAL A 58 -9.73 0.18 -17.87
N LEU A 59 -8.84 1.05 -17.38
CA LEU A 59 -9.20 2.16 -16.50
C LEU A 59 -9.61 3.45 -17.25
N GLU A 60 -9.29 3.61 -18.54
CA GLU A 60 -9.36 4.91 -19.23
C GLU A 60 -10.77 5.50 -19.41
N THR A 61 -11.82 4.70 -19.20
CA THR A 61 -13.22 5.18 -19.16
C THR A 61 -13.62 5.77 -17.80
N GLY A 62 -12.80 5.56 -16.77
CA GLY A 62 -13.09 5.89 -15.37
C GLY A 62 -14.15 5.01 -14.71
N ALA A 63 -14.82 4.12 -15.44
CA ALA A 63 -15.95 3.34 -14.90
C ALA A 63 -15.54 2.40 -13.76
N VAL A 64 -14.42 1.68 -13.93
CA VAL A 64 -13.86 0.81 -12.89
C VAL A 64 -13.44 1.61 -11.65
N LEU A 65 -12.86 2.80 -11.84
CA LEU A 65 -12.48 3.68 -10.75
C LEU A 65 -13.70 4.14 -9.94
N CYS A 66 -14.75 4.57 -10.63
CA CYS A 66 -16.01 4.94 -9.98
C CYS A 66 -16.67 3.75 -9.25
N GLN A 67 -16.67 2.57 -9.88
CA GLN A 67 -17.15 1.33 -9.25
C GLN A 67 -16.39 1.06 -7.96
N HIS A 68 -15.07 1.20 -7.97
CA HIS A 68 -14.24 0.96 -6.81
C HIS A 68 -14.49 1.96 -5.68
N ALA A 69 -14.58 3.25 -6.00
CA ALA A 69 -14.94 4.28 -5.01
C ALA A 69 -16.30 4.00 -4.34
N ASN A 70 -17.29 3.56 -5.13
CA ASN A 70 -18.60 3.18 -4.62
C ASN A 70 -18.54 1.92 -3.74
N ALA A 71 -17.75 0.92 -4.11
CA ALA A 71 -17.54 -0.28 -3.31
C ALA A 71 -16.86 0.03 -1.96
N ILE A 72 -15.83 0.89 -1.96
CA ILE A 72 -15.17 1.35 -0.73
C ILE A 72 -16.16 2.11 0.16
N THR A 73 -16.95 3.02 -0.42
CA THR A 73 -17.95 3.77 0.34
C THR A 73 -18.96 2.82 1.00
N ALA A 74 -19.46 1.83 0.26
CA ALA A 74 -20.39 0.84 0.80
C ALA A 74 -19.76 0.02 1.95
N ALA A 75 -18.51 -0.44 1.78
CA ALA A 75 -17.78 -1.17 2.81
C ALA A 75 -17.56 -0.32 4.07
N ALA A 76 -17.21 0.96 3.90
CA ALA A 76 -16.98 1.87 5.02
C ALA A 76 -18.26 2.17 5.82
N LEU A 77 -19.40 2.31 5.13
CA LEU A 77 -20.71 2.47 5.78
C LEU A 77 -21.14 1.18 6.50
N ALA A 78 -20.89 0.01 5.92
CA ALA A 78 -21.13 -1.27 6.59
C ALA A 78 -20.25 -1.42 7.85
N PHE A 79 -18.97 -1.08 7.75
CA PHE A 79 -18.03 -1.06 8.88
C PHE A 79 -18.50 -0.13 10.01
N LEU A 80 -18.98 1.08 9.66
CA LEU A 80 -19.53 2.03 10.63
C LEU A 80 -20.77 1.47 11.35
N ALA A 81 -21.65 0.78 10.62
CA ALA A 81 -22.85 0.18 11.19
C ALA A 81 -22.53 -0.99 12.14
N GLU A 82 -21.54 -1.82 11.79
CA GLU A 82 -21.14 -2.98 12.60
C GLU A 82 -20.31 -2.59 13.82
N ALA A 83 -19.38 -1.63 13.68
CA ALA A 83 -18.41 -1.29 14.70
C ALA A 83 -18.25 0.22 14.92
N PRO A 84 -19.31 0.94 15.35
CA PRO A 84 -19.30 2.40 15.45
C PRO A 84 -18.22 2.93 16.39
N ALA A 85 -17.88 2.20 17.46
CA ALA A 85 -16.81 2.58 18.39
C ALA A 85 -15.40 2.59 17.73
N ARG A 86 -15.15 1.67 16.78
CA ARG A 86 -13.87 1.60 16.04
C ARG A 86 -13.79 2.69 14.97
N ALA A 87 -14.94 3.11 14.43
CA ALA A 87 -15.02 4.12 13.38
C ALA A 87 -14.80 5.57 13.88
N GLN A 88 -14.93 5.86 15.19
CA GLN A 88 -14.79 7.22 15.74
C GLN A 88 -13.43 7.88 15.46
N ARG A 89 -12.40 7.10 15.14
CA ARG A 89 -11.03 7.58 14.90
C ARG A 89 -10.63 7.58 13.43
N ILE A 90 -11.54 7.23 12.53
CA ILE A 90 -11.24 7.03 11.11
C ILE A 90 -12.19 7.89 10.29
N PRO A 91 -11.69 8.78 9.39
CA PRO A 91 -12.55 9.44 8.41
C PRO A 91 -13.28 8.38 7.58
N ILE A 92 -14.61 8.37 7.63
CA ILE A 92 -15.45 7.43 6.89
C ILE A 92 -16.02 8.16 5.66
N PRO A 93 -15.80 7.66 4.43
CA PRO A 93 -16.46 8.21 3.25
C PRO A 93 -17.98 8.10 3.40
N GLN A 94 -18.69 9.21 3.19
CA GLN A 94 -20.14 9.32 3.41
C GLN A 94 -20.95 9.15 2.13
N ALA A 95 -20.34 9.47 0.99
CA ALA A 95 -21.00 9.45 -0.30
C ALA A 95 -20.10 8.82 -1.37
N GLY A 96 -20.72 8.06 -2.26
CA GLY A 96 -20.06 7.51 -3.45
C GLY A 96 -19.94 8.55 -4.57
N VAL A 97 -19.62 8.07 -5.77
CA VAL A 97 -19.42 8.87 -6.98
C VAL A 97 -20.45 8.52 -8.04
N SER A 98 -20.89 9.55 -8.77
CA SER A 98 -21.68 9.36 -9.99
C SER A 98 -20.82 8.77 -11.10
N CYS A 99 -21.35 7.76 -11.79
CA CYS A 99 -20.65 7.08 -12.87
C CYS A 99 -21.55 6.98 -14.10
N ASN A 100 -21.03 7.37 -15.26
CA ASN A 100 -21.66 7.11 -16.55
C ASN A 100 -21.11 5.81 -17.15
N GLY A 101 -21.89 4.73 -17.06
CA GLY A 101 -21.52 3.42 -17.61
C GLY A 101 -21.52 3.35 -19.15
N ALA A 102 -22.05 4.36 -19.84
CA ALA A 102 -22.03 4.46 -21.30
C ALA A 102 -20.82 5.27 -21.82
N ALA A 103 -19.87 5.61 -20.96
CA ALA A 103 -18.64 6.29 -21.37
C ALA A 103 -17.78 5.39 -22.27
N HIS A 104 -17.19 5.99 -23.30
CA HIS A 104 -16.24 5.32 -24.19
C HIS A 104 -14.85 5.93 -24.03
N PRO A 105 -13.77 5.19 -24.30
CA PRO A 105 -12.41 5.72 -24.26
C PRO A 105 -12.25 7.04 -25.03
N GLY A 106 -11.56 8.01 -24.43
CA GLY A 106 -11.25 9.30 -25.04
C GLY A 106 -12.40 10.32 -25.10
N THR A 107 -13.61 9.99 -24.62
CA THR A 107 -14.73 10.94 -24.62
C THR A 107 -14.74 11.88 -23.40
N PHE A 108 -15.56 12.94 -23.46
CA PHE A 108 -15.78 13.82 -22.32
C PHE A 108 -16.42 13.08 -21.13
N GLN A 109 -17.31 12.13 -21.39
CA GLN A 109 -17.92 11.31 -20.33
C GLN A 109 -16.90 10.45 -19.58
N ALA A 110 -15.88 9.93 -20.28
CA ALA A 110 -14.78 9.21 -19.64
C ALA A 110 -13.98 10.15 -18.72
N ARG A 111 -13.67 11.36 -19.19
CA ARG A 111 -12.97 12.38 -18.39
C ARG A 111 -13.80 12.81 -17.17
N ASP A 112 -15.12 12.93 -17.31
CA ASP A 112 -16.02 13.25 -16.22
C ASP A 112 -16.04 12.15 -15.15
N ASN A 113 -16.10 10.87 -15.54
CA ASN A 113 -15.99 9.75 -14.60
C ASN A 113 -14.67 9.81 -13.80
N VAL A 114 -13.54 10.00 -14.50
CA VAL A 114 -12.22 10.10 -13.86
C VAL A 114 -12.16 11.32 -12.92
N SER A 115 -12.72 12.46 -13.32
CA SER A 115 -12.82 13.67 -12.49
C SER A 115 -13.63 13.43 -11.22
N ASN A 116 -14.78 12.77 -11.32
CA ASN A 116 -15.62 12.42 -10.17
C ASN A 116 -14.86 11.51 -9.18
N PHE A 117 -14.12 10.53 -9.68
CA PHE A 117 -13.27 9.66 -8.86
C PHE A 117 -12.16 10.46 -8.14
N ILE A 118 -11.43 11.31 -8.86
CA ILE A 118 -10.38 12.17 -8.29
C ILE A 118 -10.95 13.06 -7.18
N GLN A 119 -12.09 13.70 -7.42
CA GLN A 119 -12.75 14.54 -6.42
C GLN A 119 -13.17 13.75 -5.18
N TRP A 120 -13.65 12.52 -5.36
CA TRP A 120 -14.01 11.63 -4.27
C TRP A 120 -12.78 11.20 -3.46
N CYS A 121 -11.68 10.80 -4.10
CA CYS A 121 -10.43 10.46 -3.40
C CYS A 121 -9.95 11.63 -2.52
N ARG A 122 -9.96 12.85 -3.07
CA ARG A 122 -9.60 14.06 -2.32
C ARG A 122 -10.53 14.28 -1.12
N LYS A 123 -11.84 14.27 -1.34
CA LYS A 123 -12.83 14.74 -0.36
C LYS A 123 -13.18 13.68 0.68
N GLU A 124 -13.45 12.45 0.23
CA GLU A 124 -14.01 11.39 1.06
C GLU A 124 -12.91 10.49 1.64
N MET A 125 -11.79 10.34 0.93
CA MET A 125 -10.65 9.53 1.40
C MET A 125 -9.50 10.38 1.95
N GLY A 126 -9.45 11.69 1.67
CA GLY A 126 -8.40 12.57 2.20
C GLY A 126 -7.00 12.28 1.62
N ILE A 127 -6.95 11.79 0.37
CA ILE A 127 -5.69 11.59 -0.34
C ILE A 127 -5.02 12.94 -0.58
N GLN A 128 -3.73 13.04 -0.24
CA GLN A 128 -2.96 14.28 -0.37
C GLN A 128 -2.72 14.64 -1.83
N GLU A 129 -2.76 15.94 -2.18
CA GLU A 129 -2.58 16.42 -3.57
C GLU A 129 -1.30 15.91 -4.24
N VAL A 130 -0.23 15.72 -3.47
CA VAL A 130 1.06 15.21 -3.98
C VAL A 130 0.98 13.77 -4.51
N LEU A 131 -0.02 13.00 -4.08
CA LEU A 131 -0.28 11.63 -4.54
C LEU A 131 -1.44 11.56 -5.54
N MET A 132 -2.16 12.65 -5.76
CA MET A 132 -3.28 12.70 -6.70
C MET A 132 -2.78 12.77 -8.15
N PHE A 133 -3.58 12.23 -9.08
CA PHE A 133 -3.35 12.35 -10.51
C PHE A 133 -4.41 13.24 -11.16
N GLU A 134 -4.14 13.69 -12.38
CA GLU A 134 -5.08 14.46 -13.20
C GLU A 134 -5.76 13.60 -14.26
N THR A 135 -6.90 14.04 -14.79
CA THR A 135 -7.63 13.25 -15.80
C THR A 135 -6.78 12.88 -17.02
N GLU A 136 -5.87 13.77 -17.44
CA GLU A 136 -4.97 13.54 -18.57
C GLU A 136 -3.86 12.53 -18.27
N ASP A 137 -3.49 12.34 -16.99
CA ASP A 137 -2.48 11.36 -16.58
C ASP A 137 -2.91 9.93 -16.92
N LEU A 138 -4.22 9.67 -16.84
CA LEU A 138 -4.83 8.41 -17.22
C LEU A 138 -5.27 8.39 -18.69
N VAL A 139 -6.13 9.34 -19.10
CA VAL A 139 -6.78 9.31 -20.42
C VAL A 139 -5.79 9.52 -21.57
N LEU A 140 -4.78 10.37 -21.37
CA LEU A 140 -3.74 10.65 -22.36
C LEU A 140 -2.39 10.03 -21.98
N ARG A 141 -2.34 9.26 -20.89
CA ARG A 141 -1.14 8.57 -20.39
C ARG A 141 0.03 9.53 -20.13
N LYS A 142 -0.27 10.77 -19.73
CA LYS A 142 0.76 11.80 -19.50
C LYS A 142 1.67 11.49 -18.32
N ASN A 143 1.12 10.91 -17.25
CA ASN A 143 1.88 10.57 -16.05
C ASN A 143 1.32 9.34 -15.34
N VAL A 144 1.66 8.17 -15.88
CA VAL A 144 1.24 6.85 -15.35
C VAL A 144 1.62 6.64 -13.89
N LYS A 145 2.78 7.17 -13.47
CA LYS A 145 3.27 7.05 -12.10
C LYS A 145 2.29 7.66 -11.09
N ASN A 146 1.72 8.83 -11.39
CA ASN A 146 0.74 9.46 -10.51
C ASN A 146 -0.51 8.61 -10.33
N VAL A 147 -1.00 7.98 -11.41
CA VAL A 147 -2.18 7.09 -11.36
C VAL A 147 -1.90 5.92 -10.42
N VAL A 148 -0.75 5.26 -10.59
CA VAL A 148 -0.34 4.10 -9.78
C VAL A 148 -0.19 4.49 -8.30
N LEU A 149 0.51 5.58 -8.00
CA LEU A 149 0.72 6.03 -6.62
C LEU A 149 -0.60 6.38 -5.91
N CYS A 150 -1.51 7.07 -6.61
CA CYS A 150 -2.83 7.39 -6.08
C CYS A 150 -3.63 6.13 -5.71
N LEU A 151 -3.59 5.10 -6.55
CA LEU A 151 -4.34 3.86 -6.34
C LEU A 151 -3.77 3.01 -5.20
N LEU A 152 -2.45 2.94 -5.03
CA LEU A 152 -1.83 2.27 -3.88
C LEU A 152 -2.22 2.96 -2.57
N GLU A 153 -2.12 4.29 -2.55
CA GLU A 153 -2.51 5.10 -1.41
C GLU A 153 -4.02 4.98 -1.09
N LEU A 154 -4.86 4.80 -2.11
CA LEU A 154 -6.27 4.48 -1.92
C LEU A 154 -6.45 3.10 -1.27
N GLY A 155 -5.73 2.08 -1.75
CA GLY A 155 -5.74 0.73 -1.17
C GLY A 155 -5.35 0.72 0.32
N HIS A 156 -4.30 1.47 0.67
CA HIS A 156 -3.86 1.65 2.06
C HIS A 156 -4.95 2.22 2.96
N ARG A 157 -5.73 3.19 2.48
CA ARG A 157 -6.87 3.72 3.24
C ARG A 157 -8.06 2.77 3.28
N ALA A 158 -8.38 2.13 2.16
CA ALA A 158 -9.55 1.28 2.00
C ALA A 158 -9.49 0.01 2.86
N TRP A 159 -8.29 -0.52 3.12
CA TRP A 159 -8.08 -1.70 3.98
C TRP A 159 -8.70 -1.56 5.36
N ARG A 160 -8.72 -0.34 5.90
CA ARG A 160 -9.28 -0.02 7.21
C ARG A 160 -10.79 -0.31 7.30
N PHE A 161 -11.47 -0.39 6.16
CA PHE A 161 -12.89 -0.68 6.04
C PHE A 161 -13.17 -2.13 5.64
N GLY A 162 -12.14 -2.99 5.61
CA GLY A 162 -12.28 -4.41 5.24
C GLY A 162 -12.28 -4.67 3.73
N VAL A 163 -11.98 -3.67 2.91
CA VAL A 163 -11.72 -3.88 1.47
C VAL A 163 -10.33 -4.48 1.33
N ALA A 164 -10.18 -5.56 0.57
CA ALA A 164 -8.86 -6.14 0.31
C ALA A 164 -7.91 -5.08 -0.28
N ALA A 165 -6.62 -5.15 0.03
CA ALA A 165 -5.60 -4.22 -0.43
C ALA A 165 -4.65 -4.91 -1.41
N PRO A 166 -3.94 -4.15 -2.27
CA PRO A 166 -2.86 -4.70 -3.08
C PRO A 166 -1.79 -5.37 -2.21
N THR A 167 -1.07 -6.34 -2.76
CA THR A 167 -0.07 -7.11 -2.00
C THR A 167 1.02 -6.20 -1.46
N LEU A 168 1.45 -5.21 -2.25
CA LEU A 168 2.46 -4.25 -1.82
C LEU A 168 2.05 -3.53 -0.52
N VAL A 169 0.79 -3.06 -0.45
CA VAL A 169 0.24 -2.38 0.71
C VAL A 169 0.14 -3.32 1.92
N GLN A 170 -0.26 -4.58 1.71
CA GLN A 170 -0.31 -5.57 2.79
C GLN A 170 1.08 -5.80 3.40
N LEU A 171 2.11 -5.89 2.57
CA LEU A 171 3.50 -6.04 3.02
C LEU A 171 4.01 -4.79 3.76
N GLU A 172 3.67 -3.58 3.28
CA GLU A 172 4.03 -2.32 3.96
C GLU A 172 3.44 -2.28 5.38
N GLU A 173 2.17 -2.65 5.55
CA GLU A 173 1.52 -2.72 6.86
C GLU A 173 2.09 -3.81 7.77
N GLU A 174 2.48 -4.97 7.22
CA GLU A 174 3.15 -6.03 7.96
C GLU A 174 4.49 -5.53 8.53
N ILE A 175 5.31 -4.90 7.68
CA ILE A 175 6.60 -4.31 8.09
C ILE A 175 6.39 -3.23 9.15
N GLU A 176 5.42 -2.34 8.97
CA GLU A 176 5.16 -1.28 9.95
C GLU A 176 4.68 -1.84 11.29
N GLN A 177 3.90 -2.93 11.28
CA GLN A 177 3.48 -3.63 12.49
C GLN A 177 4.66 -4.29 13.22
N GLU A 178 5.56 -4.95 12.50
CA GLU A 178 6.78 -5.54 13.07
C GLU A 178 7.66 -4.44 13.71
N LEU A 179 7.90 -3.34 12.99
CA LEU A 179 8.70 -2.23 13.49
C LEU A 179 8.09 -1.58 14.75
N ARG A 180 6.76 -1.40 14.78
CA ARG A 180 6.05 -0.90 15.97
C ARG A 180 6.21 -1.85 17.16
N GLN A 181 6.19 -3.16 16.93
CA GLN A 181 6.39 -4.15 17.98
C GLN A 181 7.83 -4.11 18.51
N GLU A 182 8.83 -4.06 17.64
CA GLU A 182 10.25 -3.94 18.04
C GLU A 182 10.52 -2.68 18.86
N LEU A 183 9.97 -1.53 18.44
CA LEU A 183 10.12 -0.26 19.16
C LEU A 183 9.33 -0.20 20.47
N ALA A 184 8.25 -0.98 20.60
CA ALA A 184 7.45 -1.09 21.82
C ALA A 184 8.06 -2.05 22.86
N LEU A 185 9.05 -2.87 22.47
CA LEU A 185 9.79 -3.69 23.42
C LEU A 185 10.68 -2.79 24.30
N PRO A 186 10.68 -2.96 25.64
CA PRO A 186 11.67 -2.33 26.48
C PRO A 186 13.07 -2.73 26.00
N LEU A 187 14.01 -1.77 25.95
CA LEU A 187 15.43 -2.06 25.74
C LEU A 187 15.82 -3.26 26.63
N PRO A 188 16.64 -4.22 26.13
CA PRO A 188 17.11 -5.33 26.94
C PRO A 188 17.63 -4.78 28.27
N GLN A 189 16.98 -5.17 29.37
CA GLN A 189 17.42 -4.78 30.71
C GLN A 189 18.88 -5.24 30.85
N PRO A 190 19.80 -4.39 31.33
CA PRO A 190 21.17 -4.81 31.54
C PRO A 190 21.15 -6.05 32.42
N GLY A 191 21.87 -7.08 31.99
CA GLY A 191 21.94 -8.34 32.72
C GLY A 191 22.43 -8.10 34.15
N PRO A 192 22.19 -9.06 35.08
CA PRO A 192 22.55 -8.92 36.50
C PRO A 192 24.05 -8.75 36.80
N ASP A 193 24.90 -8.66 35.77
CA ASP A 193 26.35 -8.47 35.86
C ASP A 193 26.81 -7.02 35.60
N GLY A 194 25.89 -6.04 35.59
CA GLY A 194 26.25 -4.62 35.49
C GLY A 194 26.95 -4.23 34.19
N SER A 195 26.87 -5.05 33.15
CA SER A 195 27.39 -4.71 31.82
C SER A 195 26.38 -3.79 31.12
N GLU A 196 26.80 -2.56 30.83
CA GLU A 196 25.99 -1.58 30.11
C GLU A 196 25.45 -2.16 28.79
N PRO A 197 24.22 -1.78 28.37
CA PRO A 197 23.73 -2.10 27.04
C PRO A 197 24.71 -1.52 26.02
N ARG A 198 25.25 -2.36 25.15
CA ARG A 198 26.04 -1.88 24.01
C ARG A 198 25.14 -0.96 23.20
N GLU A 199 25.54 0.31 23.12
CA GLU A 199 24.92 1.33 22.29
C GLU A 199 24.59 0.75 20.91
N PRO A 200 23.38 1.02 20.36
CA PRO A 200 23.14 0.77 18.95
C PRO A 200 24.24 1.49 18.16
N LEU A 201 24.89 0.77 17.24
CA LEU A 201 25.89 1.33 16.33
C LEU A 201 25.37 2.65 15.76
N HIS A 202 25.92 3.76 16.26
CA HIS A 202 25.67 5.10 15.75
C HIS A 202 26.10 5.12 14.29
N VAL A 203 25.15 4.99 13.37
CA VAL A 203 25.38 5.23 11.95
C VAL A 203 25.54 6.75 11.82
N PRO A 204 26.74 7.29 11.51
CA PRO A 204 26.92 8.72 11.47
C PRO A 204 26.06 9.30 10.35
N CYS A 205 25.03 10.06 10.73
CA CYS A 205 24.33 10.93 9.80
C CYS A 205 25.26 12.11 9.50
N SER A 206 26.16 11.92 8.53
CA SER A 206 27.11 12.94 8.10
C SER A 206 26.96 13.22 6.62
N VAL A 207 25.77 13.60 6.15
CA VAL A 207 25.68 14.43 4.93
C VAL A 207 24.45 15.33 5.00
N LEU A 208 24.37 16.27 5.95
CA LEU A 208 23.56 17.48 5.76
C LEU A 208 24.15 18.66 6.55
N HIS A 209 24.78 19.54 5.77
CA HIS A 209 25.10 20.97 6.00
C HIS A 209 26.46 21.36 6.62
N GLY A 210 27.27 22.01 5.78
CA GLY A 210 28.38 22.88 6.17
C GLY A 210 29.00 23.59 4.96
N GLN A 211 28.62 24.85 4.76
CA GLN A 211 29.10 25.80 3.74
C GLN A 211 30.60 26.13 3.83
N GLY A 212 31.16 26.54 2.68
CA GLY A 212 32.15 27.64 2.57
C GLY A 212 33.61 27.24 2.38
N VAL A 213 34.11 27.39 1.15
CA VAL A 213 34.96 28.51 0.68
C VAL A 213 34.64 28.76 -0.79
#